data_AF-A0A8J7AEA0-F1
#
_entry.id   AF-A0A8J7AEA0-F1
#
_cell.length_a   1.000
_cell.length_b   1.000
_cell.length_c   1.000
_cell.angle_alpha   90.00
_cell.angle_beta   90.00
_cell.angle_gamma   90.00
#
_symmetry.space_group_name_H-M   'P 1'
#
loop_
_entity.id
_entity.type
_entity.pdbx_description
1 polymer ?
#
loop_
_entity_poly.entity_id
_entity_poly.type
_entity_poly.pdbx_seq_one_letter_code
_entity_poly.pdbx_strand_id
1 'polypeptide(L)'
;MRDRKLSLTALITLILTISQPIANLPPLFQASQVLAQTAADRKAEADRLYQQGDKQIQTSQYKAALQSFQQALAIYRQIRDRKGEALSLNYIAIVQRTLGDYIQALEFYKQALNMFRELGDRLNEGTALNNIGKVYEGLGQYPQALEFYQQALAIRRQVGDRSGEGFTLTDLGLIHTSLGQYPQALDFLQQSLDIFRKIGDQRQEALTLNAIGLYYRTVDQYAKAVEYYQQAFVIFKQLRIRRGEGASLNNIGDFRRNQGEYSQAQELFQQALAIFREVNDRAGEGVALSNIGRVYAHQTQYPQALKFFGQALAIFKEVGDKAGEARTLRYIGSAFYQSDKLAEAEKTLREGIELLESLRPKLSDANKVSIFETQTATYQLLQKALIAQNKPDAALEIAERGRARAFVELVASRLSNNSKNEAKPPQLPTIVEIKQIAKTQNSTLVQYSIISEEFKVVGKPQTKESELYIWVIKPTGEVTFRKADLKPLWQKENTTLEKLVNTSRNSIGAISTPFRGGIIPRENPDKSKAKQKFQQLHKLLIEPIADLLPKQETEKVIFIPQGALFLVPFAALQNADSKYLIEKHTLLTSPSIQVLDLTRKQKQQTGTKPIEGKDTLIVG
;
A
#
# COMPACT_ATOMS: atom_id res chain seq x y z
N MET A 1 -27.04 50.97 -34.49
CA MET A 1 -27.72 51.50 -35.70
C MET A 1 -26.66 52.14 -36.57
N ARG A 2 -26.62 51.74 -37.85
CA ARG A 2 -26.31 52.54 -39.06
C ARG A 2 -25.23 53.62 -38.92
N ASP A 3 -24.17 53.71 -39.71
CA ASP A 3 -23.84 53.30 -41.09
C ASP A 3 -22.97 54.48 -41.60
N ARG A 4 -21.87 54.17 -42.30
CA ARG A 4 -21.48 54.80 -43.61
C ARG A 4 -21.04 56.28 -43.61
N LYS A 5 -20.15 56.76 -44.48
CA LYS A 5 -19.37 56.20 -45.61
C LYS A 5 -18.42 57.32 -46.11
N LEU A 6 -17.28 56.89 -46.67
CA LEU A 6 -16.62 57.31 -47.93
C LEU A 6 -16.69 58.79 -48.35
N SER A 7 -15.59 59.44 -48.72
CA SER A 7 -14.99 59.43 -50.07
C SER A 7 -14.14 60.72 -50.19
N LEU A 8 -13.17 60.98 -51.06
CA LEU A 8 -12.35 60.23 -52.02
C LEU A 8 -11.45 61.32 -52.69
N THR A 9 -10.15 61.02 -52.88
CA THR A 9 -9.23 61.44 -53.98
C THR A 9 -8.93 62.90 -54.36
N ALA A 10 -7.63 63.20 -54.50
CA ALA A 10 -6.89 63.47 -55.77
C ALA A 10 -5.46 63.97 -55.42
N LEU A 11 -4.37 63.21 -55.54
CA LEU A 11 -3.54 62.87 -56.70
C LEU A 11 -3.11 64.08 -57.58
N ILE A 12 -1.80 64.36 -57.67
CA ILE A 12 -1.03 64.53 -58.92
C ILE A 12 0.47 64.40 -58.64
N THR A 13 1.07 63.55 -59.47
CA THR A 13 2.46 63.08 -59.60
C THR A 13 3.35 64.04 -60.39
N LEU A 14 4.66 64.04 -60.11
CA LEU A 14 5.73 64.53 -61.00
C LEU A 14 6.71 63.38 -61.28
N ILE A 15 7.15 63.25 -62.54
CA ILE A 15 7.90 62.14 -63.12
C ILE A 15 9.24 62.63 -63.75
N LEU A 16 10.29 61.82 -63.51
CA LEU A 16 11.57 61.59 -64.24
C LEU A 16 12.66 62.70 -64.26
N THR A 17 13.93 62.42 -63.91
CA THR A 17 14.81 61.45 -64.59
C THR A 17 16.04 61.00 -63.75
N ILE A 18 16.28 59.66 -63.71
CA ILE A 18 17.51 58.85 -63.92
C ILE A 18 18.80 59.30 -63.16
N SER A 19 19.55 58.53 -62.35
CA SER A 19 19.91 57.10 -62.34
C SER A 19 20.66 56.76 -61.02
N GLN A 20 20.47 55.54 -60.49
CA GLN A 20 21.37 54.68 -59.67
C GLN A 20 20.51 53.78 -58.75
N PRO A 21 20.67 52.45 -58.74
CA PRO A 21 19.86 51.56 -57.92
C PRO A 21 20.45 51.43 -56.50
N ILE A 22 19.75 51.95 -55.49
CA ILE A 22 19.96 51.50 -54.11
C ILE A 22 19.03 50.31 -53.89
N ALA A 23 19.52 49.12 -54.20
CA ALA A 23 19.01 47.89 -53.63
C ALA A 23 19.59 47.78 -52.22
N ASN A 24 18.76 48.03 -51.19
CA ASN A 24 18.94 47.50 -49.84
C ASN A 24 17.61 47.68 -49.07
N LEU A 25 16.62 46.90 -49.47
CA LEU A 25 15.54 46.48 -48.58
C LEU A 25 16.00 45.15 -47.95
N PRO A 26 15.91 44.97 -46.62
CA PRO A 26 16.17 43.67 -46.02
C PRO A 26 15.17 42.68 -46.62
N PRO A 27 15.59 41.44 -46.95
CA PRO A 27 14.66 40.48 -47.51
C PRO A 27 13.57 40.17 -46.48
N LEU A 28 12.31 40.23 -46.93
CA LEU A 28 11.22 39.46 -46.35
C LEU A 28 11.55 37.96 -46.48
N PHE A 29 12.42 37.46 -45.60
CA PHE A 29 12.73 36.03 -45.43
C PHE A 29 12.69 35.70 -43.93
N GLN A 30 11.51 35.83 -43.33
CA GLN A 30 11.18 35.19 -42.06
C GLN A 30 9.86 34.39 -42.16
N ALA A 31 9.64 33.76 -43.31
CA ALA A 31 8.52 32.84 -43.51
C ALA A 31 8.95 31.52 -44.18
N SER A 32 10.20 31.10 -43.99
CA SER A 32 10.74 29.91 -44.66
C SER A 32 11.62 29.02 -43.77
N GLN A 33 11.65 29.23 -42.45
CA GLN A 33 12.25 28.24 -41.52
C GLN A 33 11.23 27.20 -41.00
N VAL A 34 9.98 27.26 -41.48
CA VAL A 34 8.94 26.24 -41.21
C VAL A 34 8.87 25.20 -42.35
N LEU A 35 9.71 25.32 -43.39
CA LEU A 35 9.70 24.40 -44.54
C LEU A 35 10.61 23.19 -44.30
N ALA A 36 9.94 22.03 -44.18
CA ALA A 36 10.44 20.66 -44.36
C ALA A 36 11.41 20.10 -43.30
N GLN A 37 10.97 20.02 -42.03
CA GLN A 37 11.45 18.89 -41.23
C GLN A 37 10.89 17.60 -41.85
N THR A 38 11.77 16.76 -42.37
CA THR A 38 11.37 15.49 -42.96
C THR A 38 10.77 14.59 -41.86
N ALA A 39 9.99 13.57 -42.24
CA ALA A 39 9.49 12.59 -41.28
C ALA A 39 10.65 11.92 -40.50
N ALA A 40 11.84 11.83 -41.10
CA ALA A 40 13.04 11.33 -40.46
C ALA A 40 13.59 12.30 -39.40
N ASP A 41 13.61 13.61 -39.66
CA ASP A 41 14.05 14.62 -38.68
C ASP A 41 13.12 14.65 -37.47
N ARG A 42 11.80 14.59 -37.71
CA ARG A 42 10.79 14.48 -36.66
C ARG A 42 10.93 13.19 -35.86
N LYS A 43 11.21 12.06 -36.52
CA LYS A 43 11.48 10.80 -35.82
C LYS A 43 12.71 10.89 -34.93
N ALA A 44 13.81 11.46 -35.43
CA ALA A 44 15.02 11.65 -34.64
C ALA A 44 14.79 12.58 -33.43
N GLU A 45 13.98 13.62 -33.58
CA GLU A 45 13.53 14.47 -32.48
C GLU A 45 12.75 13.67 -31.43
N ALA A 46 11.77 12.86 -31.85
CA ALA A 46 10.98 12.00 -30.97
C ALA A 46 11.85 10.96 -30.24
N ASP A 47 12.78 10.31 -30.95
CA ASP A 47 13.70 9.33 -30.37
C ASP A 47 14.61 9.97 -29.31
N ARG A 48 15.09 11.20 -29.55
CA ARG A 48 15.88 11.96 -28.56
C ARG A 48 15.07 12.27 -27.30
N LEU A 49 13.83 12.74 -27.46
CA LEU A 49 12.92 13.03 -26.34
C LEU A 49 12.60 11.76 -25.54
N TYR A 50 12.39 10.64 -26.24
CA TYR A 50 12.18 9.35 -25.61
C TYR A 50 13.39 8.92 -24.75
N GLN A 51 14.61 9.02 -25.30
CA GLN A 51 15.84 8.69 -24.56
C GLN A 51 16.08 9.65 -23.38
N GLN A 52 15.77 10.93 -23.56
CA GLN A 52 15.80 11.91 -22.48
C GLN A 52 14.83 11.52 -21.36
N GLY A 53 13.61 11.11 -21.70
CA GLY A 53 12.61 10.62 -20.74
C GLY A 53 13.12 9.43 -19.93
N ASP A 54 13.78 8.46 -20.57
CA ASP A 54 14.36 7.30 -19.87
C ASP A 54 15.45 7.71 -18.87
N LYS A 55 16.37 8.59 -19.29
CA LYS A 55 17.40 9.13 -18.40
C LYS A 55 16.81 9.92 -17.22
N GLN A 56 15.71 10.64 -17.45
CA GLN A 56 14.98 11.35 -16.40
C GLN A 56 14.33 10.38 -15.40
N ILE A 57 13.80 9.23 -15.83
CA ILE A 57 13.33 8.17 -14.90
C ILE A 57 14.48 7.68 -14.02
N GLN A 58 15.66 7.43 -14.61
CA GLN A 58 16.81 6.91 -13.87
C GLN A 58 17.29 7.85 -12.75
N THR A 59 17.09 9.16 -12.92
CA THR A 59 17.41 10.23 -11.95
C THR A 59 16.19 10.70 -11.14
N SER A 60 15.10 9.94 -11.16
CA SER A 60 13.84 10.25 -10.45
C SER A 60 13.17 11.57 -10.81
N GLN A 61 13.48 12.15 -11.97
CA GLN A 61 12.84 13.35 -12.53
C GLN A 61 11.53 12.99 -13.24
N TYR A 62 10.61 12.31 -12.52
CA TYR A 62 9.43 11.68 -13.11
C TYR A 62 8.51 12.68 -13.84
N LYS A 63 8.32 13.89 -13.32
CA LYS A 63 7.50 14.92 -13.99
C LYS A 63 8.11 15.38 -15.32
N ALA A 64 9.44 15.54 -15.36
CA ALA A 64 10.13 15.91 -16.59
C ALA A 64 10.14 14.74 -17.59
N ALA A 65 10.31 13.50 -17.10
CA ALA A 65 10.18 12.30 -17.92
C ALA A 65 8.81 12.21 -18.60
N LEU A 66 7.73 12.46 -17.84
CA LEU A 66 6.37 12.48 -18.36
C LEU A 66 6.23 13.47 -19.53
N GLN A 67 6.76 14.69 -19.37
CA GLN A 67 6.73 15.71 -20.42
C GLN A 67 7.50 15.27 -21.67
N SER A 68 8.72 14.74 -21.50
CA SER A 68 9.54 14.26 -22.61
C SER A 68 8.84 13.14 -23.39
N PHE A 69 8.24 12.16 -22.70
CA PHE A 69 7.49 11.09 -23.36
C PHE A 69 6.19 11.57 -24.02
N GLN A 70 5.49 12.55 -23.43
CA GLN A 70 4.30 13.15 -24.05
C GLN A 70 4.63 13.91 -25.33
N GLN A 71 5.75 14.62 -25.36
CA GLN A 71 6.24 15.29 -26.57
C GLN A 71 6.65 14.27 -27.64
N ALA A 72 7.41 13.24 -27.26
CA ALA A 72 7.76 12.14 -28.16
C ALA A 72 6.51 11.46 -28.75
N LEU A 73 5.51 11.14 -27.90
CA LEU A 73 4.23 10.56 -28.30
C LEU A 73 3.51 11.42 -29.35
N ALA A 74 3.44 12.74 -29.13
CA ALA A 74 2.79 13.66 -30.06
C ALA A 74 3.46 13.64 -31.44
N ILE A 75 4.80 13.63 -31.48
CA ILE A 75 5.55 13.58 -32.72
C ILE A 75 5.37 12.22 -33.41
N TYR A 76 5.49 11.10 -32.69
CA TYR A 76 5.27 9.76 -33.27
C TYR A 76 3.87 9.62 -33.87
N ARG A 77 2.84 10.17 -33.23
CA ARG A 77 1.47 10.24 -33.79
C ARG A 77 1.40 11.06 -35.06
N GLN A 78 2.06 12.23 -35.09
CA GLN A 78 2.10 13.11 -36.26
C GLN A 78 2.73 12.42 -37.48
N ILE A 79 3.84 11.70 -37.28
CA ILE A 79 4.53 10.97 -38.35
C ILE A 79 3.97 9.56 -38.60
N ARG A 80 2.92 9.16 -37.86
CA ARG A 80 2.29 7.83 -37.91
C ARG A 80 3.25 6.66 -37.62
N ASP A 81 4.26 6.88 -36.77
CA ASP A 81 5.12 5.81 -36.27
C ASP A 81 4.40 5.05 -35.14
N ARG A 82 3.68 3.99 -35.52
CA ARG A 82 2.90 3.15 -34.59
C ARG A 82 3.78 2.50 -33.52
N LYS A 83 5.03 2.15 -33.82
CA LYS A 83 5.93 1.52 -32.84
C LYS A 83 6.38 2.53 -31.80
N GLY A 84 6.82 3.71 -32.24
CA GLY A 84 7.19 4.82 -31.35
C GLY A 84 6.02 5.29 -30.48
N GLU A 85 4.81 5.33 -31.05
CA GLU A 85 3.57 5.63 -30.31
C GLU A 85 3.34 4.62 -29.18
N ALA A 86 3.36 3.31 -29.48
CA ALA A 86 3.12 2.25 -28.50
C ALA A 86 4.17 2.26 -27.37
N LEU A 87 5.45 2.43 -27.71
CA LEU A 87 6.54 2.55 -26.74
C LEU A 87 6.36 3.77 -25.84
N SER A 88 6.04 4.94 -26.40
CA SER A 88 5.84 6.16 -25.63
C SER A 88 4.65 6.05 -24.67
N LEU A 89 3.54 5.43 -25.10
CA LEU A 89 2.39 5.15 -24.22
C LEU A 89 2.79 4.24 -23.05
N ASN A 90 3.57 3.18 -23.31
CA ASN A 90 4.06 2.29 -22.26
C ASN A 90 4.96 3.03 -21.25
N TYR A 91 5.85 3.92 -21.69
CA TYR A 91 6.72 4.67 -20.77
C TYR A 91 5.99 5.78 -20.00
N ILE A 92 5.02 6.46 -20.62
CA ILE A 92 4.11 7.36 -19.90
C ILE A 92 3.41 6.59 -18.78
N ALA A 93 2.94 5.39 -19.06
CA ALA A 93 2.30 4.54 -18.06
C ALA A 93 3.25 4.12 -16.92
N ILE A 94 4.52 3.85 -17.22
CA ILE A 94 5.57 3.59 -16.19
C ILE A 94 5.70 4.79 -15.26
N VAL A 95 5.78 6.01 -15.81
CA VAL A 95 5.92 7.23 -15.03
C VAL A 95 4.68 7.48 -14.18
N GLN A 96 3.48 7.36 -14.75
CA GLN A 96 2.21 7.53 -14.03
C GLN A 96 2.08 6.54 -12.87
N ARG A 97 2.41 5.25 -13.10
CA ARG A 97 2.44 4.22 -12.06
C ARG A 97 3.40 4.61 -10.93
N THR A 98 4.57 5.12 -11.28
CA THR A 98 5.61 5.51 -10.30
C THR A 98 5.19 6.72 -9.47
N LEU A 99 4.42 7.64 -10.04
CA LEU A 99 3.80 8.78 -9.34
C LEU A 99 2.55 8.39 -8.53
N GLY A 100 2.15 7.11 -8.57
CA GLY A 100 0.96 6.60 -7.88
C GLY A 100 -0.36 6.82 -8.63
N ASP A 101 -0.33 7.31 -9.87
CA ASP A 101 -1.53 7.41 -10.72
C ASP A 101 -1.76 6.10 -11.50
N TYR A 102 -2.14 5.07 -10.76
CA TYR A 102 -2.39 3.73 -11.28
C TYR A 102 -3.52 3.65 -12.31
N ILE A 103 -4.53 4.53 -12.23
CA ILE A 103 -5.66 4.53 -13.18
C ILE A 103 -5.18 5.02 -14.55
N GLN A 104 -4.53 6.19 -14.59
CA GLN A 104 -3.96 6.69 -15.84
C GLN A 104 -2.91 5.71 -16.40
N ALA A 105 -2.08 5.13 -15.53
CA ALA A 105 -1.13 4.11 -15.96
C ALA A 105 -1.83 2.93 -16.66
N LEU A 106 -2.91 2.41 -16.09
CA LEU A 106 -3.66 1.29 -16.67
C LEU A 106 -4.26 1.64 -18.04
N GLU A 107 -4.79 2.85 -18.20
CA GLU A 107 -5.32 3.34 -19.48
C GLU A 107 -4.24 3.37 -20.56
N PHE A 108 -3.09 3.95 -20.27
CA PHE A 108 -1.97 4.04 -21.21
C PHE A 108 -1.36 2.66 -21.52
N TYR A 109 -1.20 1.78 -20.52
CA TYR A 109 -0.74 0.41 -20.78
C TYR A 109 -1.72 -0.39 -21.64
N LYS A 110 -3.04 -0.25 -21.43
CA LYS A 110 -4.04 -0.94 -22.27
C LYS A 110 -4.00 -0.45 -23.71
N GLN A 111 -3.81 0.85 -23.94
CA GLN A 111 -3.60 1.40 -25.28
C GLN A 111 -2.32 0.82 -25.92
N ALA A 112 -1.19 0.84 -25.20
CA ALA A 112 0.07 0.27 -25.68
C ALA A 112 -0.06 -1.23 -25.98
N LEU A 113 -0.71 -2.00 -25.09
CA LEU A 113 -0.95 -3.43 -25.26
C LEU A 113 -1.74 -3.75 -26.53
N ASN A 114 -2.83 -3.02 -26.79
CA ASN A 114 -3.61 -3.19 -28.01
C ASN A 114 -2.77 -2.90 -29.26
N MET A 115 -1.96 -1.84 -29.22
CA MET A 115 -1.06 -1.51 -30.32
C MET A 115 0.01 -2.58 -30.56
N PHE A 116 0.64 -3.12 -29.50
CA PHE A 116 1.61 -4.21 -29.64
C PHE A 116 0.98 -5.47 -30.24
N ARG A 117 -0.28 -5.78 -29.88
CA ARG A 117 -1.05 -6.88 -30.49
C ARG A 117 -1.32 -6.65 -31.97
N GLU A 118 -1.78 -5.46 -32.35
CA GLU A 118 -2.01 -5.09 -33.75
C GLU A 118 -0.73 -5.14 -34.60
N LEU A 119 0.41 -4.76 -34.00
CA LEU A 119 1.72 -4.81 -34.64
C LEU A 119 2.35 -6.22 -34.67
N GLY A 120 1.75 -7.20 -33.98
CA GLY A 120 2.35 -8.52 -33.79
C GLY A 120 3.63 -8.51 -32.95
N ASP A 121 3.89 -7.44 -32.18
CA ASP A 121 5.09 -7.29 -31.35
C ASP A 121 4.91 -8.04 -30.02
N ARG A 122 5.07 -9.37 -30.09
CA ARG A 122 4.86 -10.27 -28.94
C ARG A 122 5.79 -10.00 -27.76
N LEU A 123 7.00 -9.49 -28.01
CA LEU A 123 7.95 -9.16 -26.94
C LEU A 123 7.45 -7.97 -26.11
N ASN A 124 7.01 -6.90 -26.78
CA ASN A 124 6.43 -5.75 -26.09
C ASN A 124 5.02 -6.02 -25.56
N GLU A 125 4.26 -6.94 -26.17
CA GLU A 125 3.01 -7.43 -25.59
C GLU A 125 3.24 -8.06 -24.20
N GLY A 126 4.22 -8.96 -24.09
CA GLY A 126 4.60 -9.56 -22.81
C GLY A 126 5.06 -8.51 -21.78
N THR A 127 5.80 -7.49 -22.23
CA THR A 127 6.23 -6.37 -21.37
C THR A 127 5.05 -5.53 -20.88
N ALA A 128 4.11 -5.17 -21.76
CA ALA A 128 2.92 -4.43 -21.40
C ALA A 128 2.03 -5.21 -20.41
N LEU A 129 1.83 -6.51 -20.64
CA LEU A 129 1.09 -7.38 -19.72
C LEU A 129 1.76 -7.43 -18.34
N ASN A 130 3.08 -7.62 -18.29
CA ASN A 130 3.82 -7.62 -17.02
C ASN A 130 3.70 -6.27 -16.30
N ASN A 131 3.75 -5.16 -17.02
CA ASN A 131 3.60 -3.83 -16.44
C ASN A 131 2.16 -3.56 -15.95
N ILE A 132 1.15 -4.08 -16.64
CA ILE A 132 -0.24 -4.07 -16.16
C ILE A 132 -0.34 -4.90 -14.86
N GLY A 133 0.34 -6.05 -14.81
CA GLY A 133 0.52 -6.83 -13.59
C GLY A 133 1.08 -5.99 -12.43
N LYS A 134 2.13 -5.18 -12.68
CA LYS A 134 2.69 -4.24 -11.70
C LYS A 134 1.75 -3.14 -11.27
N VAL A 135 0.89 -2.65 -12.17
CA VAL A 135 -0.16 -1.69 -11.81
C VAL A 135 -1.15 -2.36 -10.88
N TYR A 136 -1.63 -3.56 -11.22
CA TYR A 136 -2.52 -4.32 -10.36
C TYR A 136 -1.87 -4.66 -9.02
N GLU A 137 -0.60 -5.05 -8.98
CA GLU A 137 0.14 -5.30 -7.74
C GLU A 137 0.24 -4.02 -6.89
N GLY A 138 0.62 -2.87 -7.48
CA GLY A 138 0.70 -1.59 -6.77
C GLY A 138 -0.66 -1.08 -6.30
N LEU A 139 -1.72 -1.48 -7.01
CA LEU A 139 -3.09 -1.29 -6.55
C LEU A 139 -3.44 -2.26 -5.40
N GLY A 140 -2.75 -3.40 -5.21
CA GLY A 140 -3.09 -4.48 -4.26
C GLY A 140 -3.95 -5.61 -4.86
N GLN A 141 -4.15 -5.59 -6.18
CA GLN A 141 -5.03 -6.43 -7.00
C GLN A 141 -4.34 -7.74 -7.34
N TYR A 142 -3.98 -8.49 -6.30
CA TYR A 142 -3.06 -9.62 -6.46
C TYR A 142 -3.58 -10.72 -7.40
N PRO A 143 -4.87 -11.13 -7.38
CA PRO A 143 -5.38 -12.10 -8.35
C PRO A 143 -5.24 -11.62 -9.81
N GLN A 144 -5.60 -10.36 -10.08
CA GLN A 144 -5.44 -9.78 -11.41
C GLN A 144 -3.97 -9.65 -11.79
N ALA A 145 -3.11 -9.21 -10.87
CA ALA A 145 -1.68 -9.12 -11.11
C ALA A 145 -1.08 -10.49 -11.48
N LEU A 146 -1.45 -11.55 -10.74
CA LEU A 146 -1.07 -12.92 -11.05
C LEU A 146 -1.54 -13.36 -12.44
N GLU A 147 -2.79 -13.04 -12.82
CA GLU A 147 -3.31 -13.36 -14.16
C GLU A 147 -2.47 -12.70 -15.26
N PHE A 148 -2.19 -11.40 -15.15
CA PHE A 148 -1.39 -10.67 -16.13
C PHE A 148 0.07 -11.11 -16.16
N TYR A 149 0.66 -11.41 -15.00
CA TYR A 149 2.00 -12.01 -14.93
C TYR A 149 2.04 -13.39 -15.58
N GLN A 150 1.04 -14.25 -15.36
CA GLN A 150 0.97 -15.56 -16.01
C GLN A 150 0.81 -15.45 -17.53
N GLN A 151 -0.01 -14.51 -18.01
CA GLN A 151 -0.12 -14.23 -19.45
C GLN A 151 1.23 -13.75 -20.02
N ALA A 152 1.90 -12.80 -19.35
CA ALA A 152 3.23 -12.32 -19.76
C ALA A 152 4.26 -13.46 -19.80
N LEU A 153 4.26 -14.33 -18.79
CA LEU A 153 5.15 -15.49 -18.69
C LEU A 153 4.94 -16.47 -19.85
N ALA A 154 3.68 -16.75 -20.19
CA ALA A 154 3.35 -17.64 -21.31
C ALA A 154 3.86 -17.06 -22.64
N ILE A 155 3.68 -15.76 -22.90
CA ILE A 155 4.19 -15.11 -24.10
C ILE A 155 5.72 -15.14 -24.14
N ARG A 156 6.38 -14.77 -23.03
CA ARG A 156 7.84 -14.76 -22.91
C ARG A 156 8.45 -16.13 -23.22
N ARG A 157 7.85 -17.20 -22.69
CA ARG A 157 8.24 -18.59 -23.02
C ARG A 157 7.98 -18.94 -24.49
N GLN A 158 6.82 -18.56 -25.04
CA GLN A 158 6.46 -18.83 -26.43
C GLN A 158 7.47 -18.21 -27.42
N VAL A 159 7.92 -16.98 -27.16
CA VAL A 159 8.86 -16.27 -28.04
C VAL A 159 10.33 -16.51 -27.70
N GLY A 160 10.62 -17.32 -26.67
CA GLY A 160 11.99 -17.59 -26.21
C GLY A 160 12.68 -16.40 -25.54
N ASP A 161 11.94 -15.40 -25.06
CA ASP A 161 12.48 -14.25 -24.32
C ASP A 161 12.86 -14.66 -22.88
N ARG A 162 14.06 -15.22 -22.74
CA ARG A 162 14.59 -15.69 -21.45
C ARG A 162 14.82 -14.57 -20.46
N SER A 163 15.24 -13.38 -20.91
CA SER A 163 15.42 -12.22 -20.03
C SER A 163 14.06 -11.79 -19.45
N GLY A 164 13.05 -11.62 -20.32
CA GLY A 164 11.68 -11.36 -19.91
C GLY A 164 11.14 -12.44 -18.98
N GLU A 165 11.32 -13.72 -19.29
CA GLU A 165 10.87 -14.82 -18.42
C GLU A 165 11.41 -14.66 -17.00
N GLY A 166 12.72 -14.40 -16.84
CA GLY A 166 13.34 -14.12 -15.54
C GLY A 166 12.67 -12.96 -14.81
N PHE A 167 12.42 -11.83 -15.50
CA PHE A 167 11.74 -10.68 -14.89
C PHE A 167 10.35 -11.02 -14.36
N THR A 168 9.52 -11.74 -15.14
CA THR A 168 8.17 -12.11 -14.70
C THR A 168 8.22 -13.06 -13.52
N LEU A 169 9.16 -14.01 -13.52
CA LEU A 169 9.34 -14.93 -12.39
C LEU A 169 9.77 -14.20 -11.12
N THR A 170 10.62 -13.17 -11.22
CA THR A 170 10.93 -12.31 -10.07
C THR A 170 9.69 -11.61 -9.53
N ASP A 171 8.89 -11.01 -10.41
CA ASP A 171 7.66 -10.31 -10.02
C ASP A 171 6.63 -11.29 -9.38
N LEU A 172 6.47 -12.50 -9.95
CA LEU A 172 5.67 -13.59 -9.37
C LEU A 172 6.17 -14.01 -7.97
N GLY A 173 7.48 -14.11 -7.79
CA GLY A 173 8.07 -14.42 -6.49
C GLY A 173 7.77 -13.37 -5.42
N LEU A 174 7.84 -12.09 -5.79
CA LEU A 174 7.57 -10.96 -4.89
C LEU A 174 6.09 -10.87 -4.50
N ILE A 175 5.17 -11.07 -5.44
CA ILE A 175 3.73 -11.07 -5.13
C ILE A 175 3.33 -12.27 -4.26
N HIS A 176 3.87 -13.47 -4.52
CA HIS A 176 3.66 -14.63 -3.65
C HIS A 176 4.24 -14.41 -2.25
N THR A 177 5.37 -13.70 -2.13
CA THR A 177 5.91 -13.28 -0.82
C THR A 177 4.92 -12.38 -0.08
N SER A 178 4.34 -11.41 -0.79
CA SER A 178 3.35 -10.47 -0.23
C SER A 178 2.05 -11.17 0.20
N LEU A 179 1.66 -12.24 -0.49
CA LEU A 179 0.49 -13.06 -0.16
C LEU A 179 0.75 -14.10 0.96
N GLY A 180 1.95 -14.16 1.54
CA GLY A 180 2.33 -15.18 2.53
C GLY A 180 2.50 -16.59 1.95
N GLN A 181 2.54 -16.71 0.62
CA GLN A 181 2.67 -17.96 -0.14
C GLN A 181 4.15 -18.33 -0.32
N TYR A 182 4.84 -18.51 0.81
CA TYR A 182 6.30 -18.54 0.85
C TYR A 182 6.99 -19.67 0.05
N PRO A 183 6.47 -20.91 0.00
CA PRO A 183 7.11 -21.96 -0.81
C PRO A 183 7.09 -21.63 -2.31
N GLN A 184 5.96 -21.13 -2.81
CA GLN A 184 5.78 -20.74 -4.21
C GLN A 184 6.64 -19.51 -4.56
N ALA A 185 6.71 -18.55 -3.63
CA ALA A 185 7.54 -17.36 -3.78
C ALA A 185 9.01 -17.72 -4.03
N LEU A 186 9.57 -18.59 -3.19
CA LEU A 186 10.99 -18.98 -3.31
C LEU A 186 11.25 -19.75 -4.60
N ASP A 187 10.36 -20.66 -4.99
CA ASP A 187 10.49 -21.42 -6.24
C ASP A 187 10.59 -20.49 -7.47
N PHE A 188 9.70 -19.50 -7.59
CA PHE A 188 9.74 -18.53 -8.68
C PHE A 188 11.01 -17.68 -8.67
N LEU A 189 11.43 -17.18 -7.49
CA LEU A 189 12.66 -16.40 -7.36
C LEU A 189 13.90 -17.22 -7.75
N GLN A 190 13.94 -18.51 -7.41
CA GLN A 190 15.06 -19.39 -7.74
C GLN A 190 15.11 -19.74 -9.23
N GLN A 191 13.96 -19.98 -9.86
CA GLN A 191 13.87 -20.15 -11.31
C GLN A 191 14.37 -18.89 -12.05
N SER A 192 13.97 -17.70 -11.59
CA SER A 192 14.48 -16.42 -12.12
C SER A 192 15.99 -16.30 -11.99
N LEU A 193 16.53 -16.61 -10.80
CA LEU A 193 17.97 -16.55 -10.54
C LEU A 193 18.75 -17.47 -11.48
N ASP A 194 18.28 -18.71 -11.65
CA ASP A 194 18.90 -19.68 -12.54
C ASP A 194 18.88 -19.23 -14.01
N ILE A 195 17.80 -18.56 -14.44
CA ILE A 195 17.70 -17.99 -15.79
C ILE A 195 18.75 -16.90 -15.97
N PHE A 196 18.81 -15.92 -15.07
CA PHE A 196 19.74 -14.80 -15.20
C PHE A 196 21.20 -15.25 -15.15
N ARG A 197 21.52 -16.26 -14.34
CA ARG A 197 22.83 -16.92 -14.36
C ARG A 197 23.13 -17.60 -15.68
N LYS A 198 22.19 -18.37 -16.23
CA LYS A 198 22.37 -19.09 -17.51
C LYS A 198 22.58 -18.17 -18.70
N ILE A 199 21.91 -17.02 -18.73
CA ILE A 199 22.07 -16.03 -19.82
C ILE A 199 23.20 -15.03 -19.56
N GLY A 200 23.86 -15.10 -18.39
CA GLY A 200 24.96 -14.21 -18.02
C GLY A 200 24.54 -12.78 -17.69
N ASP A 201 23.27 -12.52 -17.38
CA ASP A 201 22.79 -11.19 -16.98
C ASP A 201 23.06 -10.96 -15.50
N GLN A 202 24.30 -10.61 -15.18
CA GLN A 202 24.76 -10.39 -13.81
C GLN A 202 24.02 -9.25 -13.11
N ARG A 203 23.55 -8.23 -13.85
CA ARG A 203 22.78 -7.13 -13.27
C ARG A 203 21.45 -7.65 -12.72
N GLN A 204 20.75 -8.47 -13.49
CA GLN A 204 19.48 -9.04 -13.05
C GLN A 204 19.66 -10.16 -12.04
N GLU A 205 20.76 -10.92 -12.11
CA GLU A 205 21.15 -11.85 -11.05
C GLU A 205 21.20 -11.13 -9.69
N ALA A 206 21.92 -10.00 -9.60
CA ALA A 206 22.02 -9.21 -8.38
C ALA A 206 20.67 -8.67 -7.88
N LEU A 207 19.80 -8.23 -8.79
CA LEU A 207 18.45 -7.78 -8.44
C LEU A 207 17.57 -8.92 -7.89
N THR A 208 17.64 -10.11 -8.49
CA THR A 208 16.93 -11.29 -8.01
C THR A 208 17.48 -11.80 -6.68
N LEU A 209 18.81 -11.75 -6.46
CA LEU A 209 19.41 -12.03 -5.14
C LEU A 209 18.85 -11.07 -4.07
N ASN A 210 18.72 -9.78 -4.39
CA ASN A 210 18.05 -8.83 -3.48
C ASN A 210 16.57 -9.20 -3.22
N ALA A 211 15.83 -9.67 -4.22
CA ALA A 211 14.46 -10.15 -4.04
C ALA A 211 14.39 -11.39 -3.13
N ILE A 212 15.32 -12.33 -3.27
CA ILE A 212 15.46 -13.50 -2.38
C ILE A 212 15.83 -13.06 -0.96
N GLY A 213 16.72 -12.07 -0.82
CA GLY A 213 17.02 -11.47 0.47
C GLY A 213 15.77 -10.89 1.14
N LEU A 214 14.94 -10.17 0.38
CA LEU A 214 13.65 -9.65 0.85
C LEU A 214 12.69 -10.76 1.28
N TYR A 215 12.62 -11.86 0.53
CA TYR A 215 11.87 -13.04 0.91
C TYR A 215 12.31 -13.58 2.28
N TYR A 216 13.61 -13.83 2.47
CA TYR A 216 14.14 -14.36 3.73
C TYR A 216 13.94 -13.39 4.89
N ARG A 217 13.99 -12.08 4.64
CA ARG A 217 13.66 -11.06 5.64
C ARG A 217 12.20 -11.14 6.07
N THR A 218 11.27 -11.39 5.14
CA THR A 218 9.82 -11.48 5.41
C THR A 218 9.47 -12.73 6.22
N VAL A 219 10.19 -13.84 6.03
CA VAL A 219 10.02 -15.08 6.82
C VAL A 219 10.92 -15.13 8.07
N ASP A 220 11.39 -13.97 8.53
CA ASP A 220 12.23 -13.79 9.72
C ASP A 220 13.57 -14.57 9.72
N GLN A 221 14.04 -15.03 8.55
CA GLN A 221 15.35 -15.66 8.35
C GLN A 221 16.40 -14.61 8.00
N TYR A 222 16.60 -13.66 8.90
CA TYR A 222 17.41 -12.47 8.63
C TYR A 222 18.88 -12.75 8.28
N ALA A 223 19.50 -13.79 8.85
CA ALA A 223 20.88 -14.14 8.53
C ALA A 223 21.05 -14.50 7.04
N LYS A 224 20.15 -15.34 6.51
CA LYS A 224 20.11 -15.67 5.08
C LYS A 224 19.82 -14.43 4.24
N ALA A 225 18.90 -13.56 4.67
CA ALA A 225 18.60 -12.33 3.94
C ALA A 225 19.88 -11.50 3.68
N VAL A 226 20.73 -11.36 4.70
CA VAL A 226 22.01 -10.64 4.61
C VAL A 226 22.99 -11.32 3.66
N GLU A 227 23.09 -12.66 3.68
CA GLU A 227 23.94 -13.39 2.74
C GLU A 227 23.58 -13.08 1.28
N TYR A 228 22.28 -13.05 0.95
CA TYR A 228 21.81 -12.72 -0.39
C TYR A 228 22.03 -11.23 -0.74
N TYR A 229 21.78 -10.31 0.19
CA TYR A 229 22.09 -8.90 -0.01
C TYR A 229 23.59 -8.65 -0.21
N GLN A 230 24.45 -9.40 0.48
CA GLN A 230 25.90 -9.30 0.33
C GLN A 230 26.36 -9.82 -1.03
N GLN A 231 25.80 -10.94 -1.51
CA GLN A 231 26.07 -11.44 -2.86
C GLN A 231 25.66 -10.41 -3.93
N ALA A 232 24.46 -9.83 -3.81
CA ALA A 232 24.00 -8.77 -4.70
C ALA A 232 24.93 -7.55 -4.67
N PHE A 233 25.35 -7.11 -3.49
CA PHE A 233 26.29 -6.00 -3.32
C PHE A 233 27.62 -6.26 -4.05
N VAL A 234 28.20 -7.45 -3.90
CA VAL A 234 29.46 -7.81 -4.57
C VAL A 234 29.33 -7.71 -6.10
N ILE A 235 28.23 -8.23 -6.67
CA ILE A 235 27.99 -8.16 -8.11
C ILE A 235 27.78 -6.71 -8.56
N PHE A 236 26.95 -5.92 -7.86
CA PHE A 236 26.76 -4.51 -8.23
C PHE A 236 28.07 -3.73 -8.18
N LYS A 237 28.92 -3.99 -7.18
CA LYS A 237 30.25 -3.37 -7.06
C LYS A 237 31.17 -3.77 -8.20
N GLN A 238 31.19 -5.04 -8.60
CA GLN A 238 31.97 -5.52 -9.75
C GLN A 238 31.51 -4.86 -11.05
N LEU A 239 30.19 -4.71 -11.24
CA LEU A 239 29.58 -4.07 -12.40
C LEU A 239 29.61 -2.53 -12.34
N ARG A 240 30.11 -1.95 -11.23
CA ARG A 240 30.08 -0.50 -10.96
C ARG A 240 28.68 0.12 -11.05
N ILE A 241 27.65 -0.64 -10.69
CA ILE A 241 26.26 -0.18 -10.64
C ILE A 241 26.02 0.44 -9.27
N ARG A 242 26.48 1.69 -9.12
CA ARG A 242 26.46 2.44 -7.86
C ARG A 242 25.08 2.46 -7.20
N ARG A 243 24.00 2.68 -7.96
CA ARG A 243 22.63 2.64 -7.43
C ARG A 243 22.29 1.30 -6.74
N GLY A 244 22.73 0.18 -7.31
CA GLY A 244 22.51 -1.16 -6.74
C GLY A 244 23.36 -1.41 -5.50
N GLU A 245 24.59 -0.88 -5.45
CA GLU A 245 25.44 -0.89 -4.25
C GLU A 245 24.74 -0.15 -3.10
N GLY A 246 24.25 1.07 -3.34
CA GLY A 246 23.53 1.86 -2.34
C GLY A 246 22.27 1.16 -1.82
N ALA A 247 21.48 0.55 -2.71
CA ALA A 247 20.29 -0.22 -2.32
C ALA A 247 20.64 -1.43 -1.43
N SER A 248 21.71 -2.15 -1.77
CA SER A 248 22.15 -3.32 -1.01
C SER A 248 22.69 -2.93 0.37
N LEU A 249 23.49 -1.86 0.46
CA LEU A 249 23.96 -1.30 1.74
C LEU A 249 22.78 -0.85 2.62
N ASN A 250 21.78 -0.21 2.04
CA ASN A 250 20.58 0.19 2.76
C ASN A 250 19.78 -1.01 3.30
N ASN A 251 19.67 -2.10 2.54
CA ASN A 251 19.02 -3.33 3.00
C ASN A 251 19.80 -4.01 4.14
N ILE A 252 21.13 -4.07 4.04
CA ILE A 252 22.00 -4.60 5.10
C ILE A 252 21.92 -3.72 6.36
N GLY A 253 21.90 -2.40 6.20
CA GLY A 253 21.73 -1.44 7.29
C GLY A 253 20.40 -1.62 8.03
N ASP A 254 19.30 -1.92 7.32
CA ASP A 254 17.99 -2.21 7.94
C ASP A 254 18.07 -3.42 8.87
N PHE A 255 18.76 -4.48 8.44
CA PHE A 255 19.01 -5.65 9.27
C PHE A 255 19.83 -5.31 10.53
N ARG A 256 20.94 -4.57 10.37
CA ARG A 256 21.77 -4.13 11.51
C ARG A 256 20.95 -3.35 12.53
N ARG A 257 20.10 -2.43 12.07
CA ARG A 257 19.17 -1.70 12.95
C ARG A 257 18.22 -2.66 13.68
N ASN A 258 17.62 -3.63 12.99
CA ASN A 258 16.72 -4.60 13.62
C ASN A 258 17.41 -5.48 14.67
N GLN A 259 18.72 -5.69 14.57
CA GLN A 259 19.50 -6.39 15.60
C GLN A 259 19.91 -5.50 16.78
N GLY A 260 19.61 -4.19 16.72
CA GLY A 260 20.06 -3.20 17.70
C GLY A 260 21.49 -2.69 17.45
N GLU A 261 22.12 -3.07 16.34
CA GLU A 261 23.47 -2.64 15.93
C GLU A 261 23.42 -1.25 15.26
N TYR A 262 22.93 -0.26 16.00
CA TYR A 262 22.57 1.07 15.47
C TYR A 262 23.76 1.82 14.85
N SER A 263 24.96 1.71 15.42
CA SER A 263 26.16 2.38 14.87
C SER A 263 26.55 1.84 13.50
N GLN A 264 26.54 0.50 13.34
CA GLN A 264 26.83 -0.14 12.05
C GLN A 264 25.72 0.17 11.02
N ALA A 265 24.46 0.16 11.46
CA ALA A 265 23.34 0.54 10.61
C ALA A 265 23.50 1.98 10.09
N GLN A 266 23.85 2.92 10.97
CA GLN A 266 24.06 4.31 10.63
C GLN A 266 25.18 4.49 9.60
N GLU A 267 26.31 3.81 9.78
CA GLU A 267 27.43 3.86 8.84
C GLU A 267 27.00 3.37 7.44
N LEU A 268 26.31 2.23 7.36
CA LEU A 268 25.81 1.67 6.10
C LEU A 268 24.79 2.60 5.42
N PHE A 269 23.87 3.20 6.18
CA PHE A 269 22.92 4.16 5.63
C PHE A 269 23.59 5.45 5.15
N GLN A 270 24.66 5.91 5.82
CA GLN A 270 25.44 7.07 5.38
C GLN A 270 26.21 6.79 4.09
N GLN A 271 26.80 5.59 3.95
CA GLN A 271 27.43 5.16 2.70
C GLN A 271 26.39 5.07 1.56
N ALA A 272 25.22 4.48 1.81
CA ALA A 272 24.13 4.44 0.84
C ALA A 272 23.65 5.85 0.44
N LEU A 273 23.49 6.75 1.41
CA LEU A 273 23.12 8.15 1.18
C LEU A 273 24.13 8.87 0.28
N ALA A 274 25.43 8.71 0.53
CA ALA A 274 26.48 9.30 -0.29
C ALA A 274 26.40 8.80 -1.74
N ILE A 275 26.18 7.50 -1.92
CA ILE A 275 26.01 6.87 -3.24
C ILE A 275 24.77 7.42 -3.96
N PHE A 276 23.62 7.50 -3.29
CA PHE A 276 22.40 8.01 -3.92
C PHE A 276 22.54 9.47 -4.35
N ARG A 277 23.26 10.28 -3.57
CA ARG A 277 23.63 11.66 -3.97
C ARG A 277 24.57 11.68 -5.17
N GLU A 278 25.60 10.84 -5.17
CA GLU A 278 26.56 10.72 -6.29
C GLU A 278 25.85 10.44 -7.61
N VAL A 279 24.86 9.54 -7.61
CA VAL A 279 24.11 9.17 -8.84
C VAL A 279 22.84 9.99 -9.07
N ASN A 280 22.57 11.01 -8.26
CA ASN A 280 21.34 11.82 -8.28
C ASN A 280 20.04 10.98 -8.18
N ASP A 281 20.06 9.87 -7.44
CA ASP A 281 18.86 9.10 -7.12
C ASP A 281 18.15 9.74 -5.93
N ARG A 282 17.28 10.71 -6.21
CA ARG A 282 16.53 11.45 -5.18
C ARG A 282 15.63 10.52 -4.36
N ALA A 283 14.97 9.55 -4.99
CA ALA A 283 14.13 8.60 -4.25
C ALA A 283 14.95 7.75 -3.27
N GLY A 284 16.11 7.24 -3.72
CA GLY A 284 17.06 6.52 -2.88
C GLY A 284 17.59 7.36 -1.71
N GLU A 285 17.88 8.64 -1.95
CA GLU A 285 18.27 9.59 -0.89
C GLU A 285 17.18 9.73 0.18
N GLY A 286 15.91 9.90 -0.21
CA GLY A 286 14.79 9.97 0.74
C GLY A 286 14.65 8.72 1.61
N VAL A 287 14.88 7.54 1.02
CA VAL A 287 14.88 6.25 1.75
C VAL A 287 16.02 6.18 2.76
N ALA A 288 17.25 6.50 2.35
CA ALA A 288 18.41 6.47 3.23
C ALA A 288 18.27 7.47 4.40
N LEU A 289 17.80 8.69 4.12
CA LEU A 289 17.54 9.71 5.16
C LEU A 289 16.46 9.26 6.15
N SER A 290 15.37 8.63 5.66
CA SER A 290 14.35 8.04 6.52
C SER A 290 14.94 6.98 7.45
N ASN A 291 15.81 6.11 6.92
CA ASN A 291 16.44 5.06 7.71
C ASN A 291 17.41 5.61 8.76
N ILE A 292 18.19 6.64 8.42
CA ILE A 292 19.02 7.37 9.39
C ILE A 292 18.14 7.99 10.49
N GLY A 293 17.05 8.66 10.11
CA GLY A 293 16.09 9.23 11.06
C GLY A 293 15.52 8.18 12.01
N ARG A 294 15.23 6.97 11.52
CA ARG A 294 14.79 5.84 12.36
C ARG A 294 15.85 5.42 13.35
N VAL A 295 17.13 5.35 12.95
CA VAL A 295 18.24 5.04 13.88
C VAL A 295 18.27 6.05 15.03
N TYR A 296 18.23 7.35 14.72
CA TYR A 296 18.16 8.40 15.73
C TYR A 296 16.93 8.28 16.64
N ALA A 297 15.76 7.93 16.08
CA ALA A 297 14.55 7.73 16.86
C ALA A 297 14.69 6.55 17.85
N HIS A 298 15.27 5.41 17.44
CA HIS A 298 15.52 4.28 18.36
C HIS A 298 16.57 4.62 19.43
N GLN A 299 17.49 5.54 19.13
CA GLN A 299 18.44 6.09 20.11
C GLN A 299 17.82 7.21 20.96
N THR A 300 16.51 7.45 20.88
CA THR A 300 15.77 8.52 21.60
C THR A 300 16.23 9.95 21.27
N GLN A 301 16.98 10.12 20.18
CA GLN A 301 17.44 11.41 19.67
C GLN A 301 16.40 12.00 18.70
N TYR A 302 15.20 12.29 19.24
CA TYR A 302 14.05 12.71 18.43
C TYR A 302 14.28 14.01 17.62
N PRO A 303 14.98 15.06 18.11
CA PRO A 303 15.25 16.25 17.31
C PRO A 303 16.04 15.95 16.04
N GLN A 304 17.06 15.09 16.13
CA GLN A 304 17.86 14.63 15.01
C GLN A 304 17.02 13.76 14.07
N ALA A 305 16.23 12.83 14.62
CA ALA A 305 15.30 12.01 13.84
C ALA A 305 14.35 12.86 13.00
N LEU A 306 13.69 13.84 13.62
CA LEU A 306 12.76 14.78 12.96
C LEU A 306 13.45 15.60 11.86
N LYS A 307 14.72 16.01 12.05
CA LYS A 307 15.49 16.69 11.01
C LYS A 307 15.67 15.80 9.77
N PHE A 308 16.10 14.55 9.96
CA PHE A 308 16.28 13.60 8.85
C PHE A 308 14.96 13.21 8.19
N PHE A 309 13.90 12.98 8.97
CA PHE A 309 12.57 12.74 8.42
C PHE A 309 12.02 13.94 7.65
N GLY A 310 12.26 15.17 8.11
CA GLY A 310 11.87 16.38 7.40
C GLY A 310 12.55 16.49 6.02
N GLN A 311 13.85 16.17 5.95
CA GLN A 311 14.57 16.11 4.67
C GLN A 311 14.00 15.03 3.75
N ALA A 312 13.78 13.82 4.27
CA ALA A 312 13.19 12.73 3.49
C ALA A 312 11.78 13.07 2.98
N LEU A 313 10.93 13.69 3.82
CA LEU A 313 9.58 14.10 3.44
C LEU A 313 9.60 15.15 2.32
N ALA A 314 10.51 16.13 2.38
CA ALA A 314 10.66 17.12 1.32
C ALA A 314 11.04 16.45 -0.02
N ILE A 315 11.93 15.46 0.02
CA ILE A 315 12.34 14.70 -1.17
C ILE A 315 11.19 13.88 -1.73
N PHE A 316 10.45 13.15 -0.88
CA PHE A 316 9.31 12.37 -1.37
C PHE A 316 8.23 13.26 -2.00
N LYS A 317 7.99 14.46 -1.45
CA LYS A 317 7.13 15.48 -2.07
C LYS A 317 7.67 15.99 -3.41
N GLU A 318 8.98 16.23 -3.50
CA GLU A 318 9.67 16.67 -4.72
C GLU A 318 9.49 15.66 -5.85
N VAL A 319 9.80 14.38 -5.59
CA VAL A 319 9.69 13.30 -6.58
C VAL A 319 8.26 12.81 -6.79
N GLY A 320 7.31 13.20 -5.92
CA GLY A 320 5.90 12.79 -6.01
C GLY A 320 5.64 11.37 -5.49
N ASP A 321 6.51 10.82 -4.64
CA ASP A 321 6.32 9.51 -4.01
C ASP A 321 5.36 9.61 -2.81
N LYS A 322 4.06 9.48 -3.09
CA LYS A 322 3.00 9.57 -2.09
C LYS A 322 3.09 8.49 -1.01
N ALA A 323 3.60 7.31 -1.35
CA ALA A 323 3.78 6.23 -0.37
C ALA A 323 4.95 6.52 0.57
N GLY A 324 6.06 7.04 0.04
CA GLY A 324 7.20 7.55 0.81
C GLY A 324 6.82 8.70 1.73
N GLU A 325 6.03 9.67 1.25
CA GLU A 325 5.47 10.77 2.04
C GLU A 325 4.68 10.24 3.25
N ALA A 326 3.68 9.37 3.01
CA ALA A 326 2.84 8.81 4.07
C ALA A 326 3.64 8.00 5.10
N ARG A 327 4.60 7.19 4.64
CA ARG A 327 5.49 6.41 5.52
C ARG A 327 6.33 7.33 6.40
N THR A 328 6.84 8.43 5.84
CA THR A 328 7.67 9.40 6.57
C THR A 328 6.84 10.19 7.58
N LEU A 329 5.61 10.59 7.23
CA LEU A 329 4.67 11.22 8.17
C LEU A 329 4.39 10.31 9.37
N ARG A 330 4.23 9.00 9.16
CA ARG A 330 4.11 8.03 10.27
C ARG A 330 5.36 8.02 11.15
N TYR A 331 6.57 8.08 10.58
CA TYR A 331 7.80 8.13 11.38
C TYR A 331 7.90 9.42 12.19
N ILE A 332 7.54 10.56 11.61
CA ILE A 332 7.48 11.86 12.31
C ILE A 332 6.45 11.82 13.43
N GLY A 333 5.25 11.33 13.16
CA GLY A 333 4.19 11.17 14.16
C GLY A 333 4.62 10.23 15.31
N SER A 334 5.35 9.17 15.00
CA SER A 334 5.92 8.26 16.01
C SER A 334 6.97 8.96 16.86
N ALA A 335 7.88 9.74 16.25
CA ALA A 335 8.88 10.49 17.00
C ALA A 335 8.22 11.54 17.91
N PHE A 336 7.20 12.25 17.42
CA PHE A 336 6.43 13.18 18.25
C PHE A 336 5.76 12.48 19.42
N TYR A 337 5.05 11.37 19.17
CA TYR A 337 4.41 10.57 20.20
C TYR A 337 5.40 10.10 21.27
N GLN A 338 6.54 9.56 20.87
CA GLN A 338 7.58 9.08 21.78
C GLN A 338 8.31 10.21 22.53
N SER A 339 8.24 11.44 22.02
CA SER A 339 8.75 12.66 22.68
C SER A 339 7.67 13.41 23.49
N ASP A 340 6.52 12.79 23.74
CA ASP A 340 5.35 13.34 24.46
C ASP A 340 4.71 14.58 23.81
N LYS A 341 4.96 14.81 22.52
CA LYS A 341 4.35 15.87 21.71
C LYS A 341 3.07 15.37 21.04
N LEU A 342 2.07 15.06 21.86
CA LEU A 342 0.90 14.30 21.43
C LEU A 342 0.03 15.03 20.40
N ALA A 343 -0.09 16.36 20.49
CA ALA A 343 -0.89 17.15 19.56
C ALA A 343 -0.25 17.19 18.17
N GLU A 344 1.07 17.35 18.09
CA GLU A 344 1.83 17.29 16.85
C GLU A 344 1.80 15.88 16.26
N ALA A 345 1.91 14.84 17.10
CA ALA A 345 1.74 13.46 16.67
C ALA A 345 0.36 13.24 16.03
N GLU A 346 -0.72 13.67 16.70
CA GLU A 346 -2.08 13.59 16.16
C GLU A 346 -2.19 14.29 14.81
N LYS A 347 -1.72 15.54 14.71
CA LYS A 347 -1.80 16.33 13.47
C LYS A 347 -1.07 15.62 12.32
N THR A 348 0.18 15.23 12.53
CA THR A 348 1.00 14.60 11.49
C THR A 348 0.43 13.24 11.06
N LEU A 349 -0.10 12.45 12.00
CA LEU A 349 -0.69 11.14 11.66
C LEU A 349 -2.00 11.28 10.90
N ARG A 350 -2.81 12.32 11.19
CA ARG A 350 -4.00 12.66 10.39
C ARG A 350 -3.63 13.04 8.96
N GLU A 351 -2.62 13.89 8.77
CA GLU A 351 -2.10 14.24 7.44
C GLU A 351 -1.63 12.97 6.68
N GLY A 352 -0.95 12.05 7.36
CA GLY A 352 -0.53 10.77 6.78
C GLY A 352 -1.70 9.89 6.36
N ILE A 353 -2.75 9.81 7.20
CA ILE A 353 -3.97 9.06 6.89
C ILE A 353 -4.73 9.69 5.71
N GLU A 354 -4.88 11.01 5.67
CA GLU A 354 -5.54 11.71 4.56
C GLU A 354 -4.83 11.45 3.23
N LEU A 355 -3.50 11.48 3.23
CA LEU A 355 -2.70 11.16 2.04
C LEU A 355 -2.93 9.72 1.59
N LEU A 356 -2.89 8.78 2.53
CA LEU A 356 -3.13 7.36 2.30
C LEU A 356 -4.56 7.09 1.79
N GLU A 357 -5.54 7.84 2.29
CA GLU A 357 -6.93 7.75 1.87
C GLU A 357 -7.14 8.35 0.48
N SER A 358 -6.40 9.39 0.09
CA SER A 358 -6.48 9.96 -1.27
C SER A 358 -6.07 8.97 -2.37
N LEU A 359 -5.28 7.94 -2.02
CA LEU A 359 -4.87 6.87 -2.93
C LEU A 359 -5.94 5.77 -3.06
N ARG A 360 -6.97 5.76 -2.19
CA ARG A 360 -7.92 4.66 -2.02
C ARG A 360 -9.04 4.55 -3.07
N PRO A 361 -9.66 5.65 -3.55
CA PRO A 361 -10.74 5.58 -4.55
C PRO A 361 -10.33 4.95 -5.89
N LYS A 362 -9.02 4.88 -6.16
CA LYS A 362 -8.44 4.32 -7.38
C LYS A 362 -8.28 2.79 -7.34
N LEU A 363 -8.78 2.12 -6.30
CA LEU A 363 -8.53 0.70 -6.01
C LEU A 363 -9.81 -0.15 -6.14
N SER A 364 -9.69 -1.42 -6.54
CA SER A 364 -10.80 -2.38 -6.44
C SER A 364 -11.07 -2.80 -4.97
N ASP A 365 -12.14 -3.54 -4.73
CA ASP A 365 -12.53 -3.89 -3.35
C ASP A 365 -11.56 -4.86 -2.65
N ALA A 366 -10.92 -5.78 -3.38
CA ALA A 366 -9.88 -6.68 -2.84
C ALA A 366 -8.63 -5.92 -2.34
N ASN A 367 -8.42 -4.71 -2.86
CA ASN A 367 -7.18 -3.95 -2.73
C ASN A 367 -7.21 -2.94 -1.60
N LYS A 368 -8.41 -2.45 -1.32
CA LYS A 368 -8.67 -1.64 -0.13
C LYS A 368 -8.36 -2.42 1.14
N VAL A 369 -8.29 -3.76 1.08
CA VAL A 369 -7.87 -4.68 2.16
C VAL A 369 -6.33 -4.78 2.24
N SER A 370 -5.63 -4.98 1.12
CA SER A 370 -4.15 -5.07 1.09
C SER A 370 -3.47 -3.74 1.50
N ILE A 371 -3.94 -2.61 0.97
CA ILE A 371 -3.46 -1.29 1.42
C ILE A 371 -3.76 -1.07 2.91
N PHE A 372 -4.88 -1.59 3.40
CA PHE A 372 -5.25 -1.45 4.82
C PHE A 372 -4.24 -2.12 5.77
N GLU A 373 -3.64 -3.24 5.40
CA GLU A 373 -2.55 -3.87 6.17
C GLU A 373 -1.33 -2.94 6.28
N THR A 374 -0.98 -2.23 5.20
CA THR A 374 0.14 -1.26 5.20
C THR A 374 -0.16 0.02 5.99
N GLN A 375 -1.44 0.34 6.20
CA GLN A 375 -1.91 1.53 6.91
C GLN A 375 -2.19 1.28 8.40
N THR A 376 -2.33 0.02 8.81
CA THR A 376 -2.73 -0.39 10.17
C THR A 376 -1.84 0.25 11.25
N ALA A 377 -0.52 0.31 11.01
CA ALA A 377 0.41 0.94 11.94
C ALA A 377 0.15 2.44 12.16
N THR A 378 -0.28 3.18 11.12
CA THR A 378 -0.61 4.62 11.24
C THR A 378 -1.90 4.80 12.04
N TYR A 379 -2.94 4.00 11.77
CA TYR A 379 -4.21 4.05 12.51
C TYR A 379 -4.03 3.65 13.99
N GLN A 380 -3.25 2.61 14.28
CA GLN A 380 -2.94 2.21 15.66
C GLN A 380 -2.16 3.30 16.40
N LEU A 381 -1.15 3.89 15.77
CA LEU A 381 -0.36 4.95 16.39
C LEU A 381 -1.20 6.20 16.66
N LEU A 382 -2.13 6.56 15.76
CA LEU A 382 -3.06 7.65 16.01
C LEU A 382 -4.04 7.33 17.16
N GLN A 383 -4.55 6.10 17.25
CA GLN A 383 -5.34 5.67 18.40
C GLN A 383 -4.57 5.88 19.71
N LYS A 384 -3.32 5.45 19.77
CA LYS A 384 -2.46 5.66 20.95
C LYS A 384 -2.28 7.14 21.28
N ALA A 385 -1.99 7.98 20.30
CA ALA A 385 -1.84 9.42 20.51
C ALA A 385 -3.13 10.08 21.01
N LEU A 386 -4.29 9.62 20.56
CA LEU A 386 -5.60 10.10 21.01
C LEU A 386 -5.94 9.63 22.43
N ILE A 387 -5.69 8.36 22.75
CA ILE A 387 -5.89 7.83 24.11
C ILE A 387 -4.97 8.54 25.11
N ALA A 388 -3.70 8.77 24.76
CA ALA A 388 -2.76 9.51 25.60
C ALA A 388 -3.21 10.96 25.85
N GLN A 389 -3.96 11.56 24.91
CA GLN A 389 -4.60 12.88 25.07
C GLN A 389 -5.96 12.84 25.76
N ASN A 390 -6.38 11.70 26.32
CA ASN A 390 -7.70 11.50 26.92
C ASN A 390 -8.87 11.76 25.94
N LYS A 391 -8.72 11.36 24.68
CA LYS A 391 -9.74 11.48 23.61
C LYS A 391 -10.25 10.10 23.14
N PRO A 392 -10.89 9.29 24.01
CA PRO A 392 -11.31 7.93 23.67
C PRO A 392 -12.37 7.84 22.56
N ASP A 393 -13.28 8.81 22.47
CA ASP A 393 -14.30 8.86 21.42
C ASP A 393 -13.65 9.09 20.04
N ALA A 394 -12.67 9.99 19.95
CA ALA A 394 -11.91 10.19 18.71
C ALA A 394 -11.08 8.96 18.35
N ALA A 395 -10.48 8.29 19.35
CA ALA A 395 -9.75 7.04 19.12
C ALA A 395 -10.67 5.94 18.58
N LEU A 396 -11.91 5.84 19.08
CA LEU A 396 -12.93 4.90 18.57
C LEU A 396 -13.24 5.16 17.10
N GLU A 397 -13.41 6.41 16.69
CA GLU A 397 -13.63 6.77 15.28
C GLU A 397 -12.47 6.30 14.40
N ILE A 398 -11.23 6.57 14.81
CA ILE A 398 -10.03 6.14 14.06
C ILE A 398 -9.95 4.61 14.00
N ALA A 399 -10.28 3.94 15.09
CA ALA A 399 -10.23 2.50 15.17
C ALA A 399 -11.31 1.84 14.29
N GLU A 400 -12.50 2.43 14.19
CA GLU A 400 -13.55 1.99 13.26
C GLU A 400 -13.19 2.29 11.80
N ARG A 401 -12.65 3.48 11.50
CA ARG A 401 -12.13 3.85 10.16
C ARG A 401 -11.11 2.85 9.65
N GLY A 402 -10.30 2.30 10.55
CA GLY A 402 -9.26 1.33 10.27
C GLY A 402 -9.63 -0.12 10.62
N ARG A 403 -10.86 -0.61 10.42
CA ARG A 403 -11.18 -2.03 10.71
C ARG A 403 -11.85 -2.83 9.59
N ALA A 404 -12.75 -2.21 8.81
CA ALA A 404 -13.45 -2.95 7.76
C ALA A 404 -13.78 -2.08 6.55
N ARG A 405 -13.01 -1.01 6.30
CA ARG A 405 -13.40 0.00 5.31
C ARG A 405 -13.57 -0.54 3.89
N ALA A 406 -12.72 -1.47 3.47
CA ALA A 406 -12.90 -2.17 2.20
C ALA A 406 -14.23 -2.95 2.12
N PHE A 407 -14.59 -3.61 3.21
CA PHE A 407 -15.83 -4.38 3.31
C PHE A 407 -17.06 -3.47 3.42
N VAL A 408 -16.98 -2.39 4.20
CA VAL A 408 -18.02 -1.35 4.30
C VAL A 408 -18.26 -0.72 2.93
N GLU A 409 -17.20 -0.41 2.18
CA GLU A 409 -17.28 0.10 0.82
C GLU A 409 -17.92 -0.91 -0.14
N LEU A 410 -17.53 -2.19 -0.07
CA LEU A 410 -18.13 -3.28 -0.87
C LEU A 410 -19.62 -3.47 -0.56
N VAL A 411 -20.01 -3.46 0.71
CA VAL A 411 -21.42 -3.60 1.10
C VAL A 411 -22.21 -2.37 0.64
N ALA A 412 -21.67 -1.16 0.87
CA ALA A 412 -22.31 0.08 0.43
C ALA A 412 -22.49 0.15 -1.10
N SER A 413 -21.49 -0.27 -1.88
CA SER A 413 -21.58 -0.28 -3.34
C SER A 413 -22.66 -1.21 -3.85
N ARG A 414 -22.77 -2.43 -3.29
CA ARG A 414 -23.83 -3.39 -3.62
C ARG A 414 -25.23 -2.90 -3.25
N LEU A 415 -25.36 -2.13 -2.16
CA LEU A 415 -26.65 -1.55 -1.75
C LEU A 415 -27.13 -0.41 -2.66
N SER A 416 -26.21 0.26 -3.34
CA SER A 416 -26.53 1.46 -4.13
C SER A 416 -27.19 1.19 -5.49
N ASN A 417 -27.27 -0.07 -5.94
CA ASN A 417 -28.03 -0.58 -7.11
C ASN A 417 -28.38 0.45 -8.21
N ASN A 418 -27.36 1.12 -8.76
CA ASN A 418 -27.46 1.84 -10.01
C ASN A 418 -26.18 1.62 -10.83
N SER A 419 -26.39 0.97 -11.97
CA SER A 419 -25.41 0.76 -13.02
C SER A 419 -24.74 2.09 -13.42
N LYS A 420 -23.41 2.07 -13.48
CA LYS A 420 -22.50 3.06 -14.11
C LYS A 420 -22.13 4.35 -13.35
N ASN A 421 -22.58 4.60 -12.12
CA ASN A 421 -22.10 5.75 -11.34
C ASN A 421 -21.23 5.31 -10.16
N GLU A 422 -20.05 5.95 -10.03
CA GLU A 422 -19.14 5.79 -8.90
C GLU A 422 -19.91 5.96 -7.58
N ALA A 423 -20.16 4.86 -6.87
CA ALA A 423 -20.78 4.90 -5.56
C ALA A 423 -19.92 5.78 -4.66
N LYS A 424 -20.48 6.89 -4.18
CA LYS A 424 -19.79 7.82 -3.28
C LYS A 424 -19.27 7.02 -2.09
N PRO A 425 -17.98 7.12 -1.72
CA PRO A 425 -17.44 6.33 -0.62
C PRO A 425 -18.29 6.59 0.65
N PRO A 426 -18.59 5.54 1.43
CA PRO A 426 -19.40 5.65 2.63
C PRO A 426 -18.79 6.69 3.56
N GLN A 427 -19.66 7.47 4.19
CA GLN A 427 -19.25 8.53 5.11
C GLN A 427 -18.36 7.94 6.21
N LEU A 428 -17.28 8.65 6.53
CA LEU A 428 -16.35 8.25 7.58
C LEU A 428 -17.13 8.14 8.90
N PRO A 429 -16.97 7.04 9.66
CA PRO A 429 -17.72 6.84 10.89
C PRO A 429 -17.37 7.95 11.87
N THR A 430 -18.41 8.67 12.29
CA THR A 430 -18.38 9.65 13.37
C THR A 430 -18.87 9.01 14.67
N ILE A 431 -18.48 9.58 15.81
CA ILE A 431 -18.96 9.11 17.10
C ILE A 431 -20.48 9.22 17.23
N VAL A 432 -21.09 10.23 16.59
CA VAL A 432 -22.55 10.43 16.57
C VAL A 432 -23.23 9.27 15.86
N GLU A 433 -22.71 8.87 14.69
CA GLU A 433 -23.23 7.73 13.94
C GLU A 433 -23.03 6.43 14.71
N ILE A 434 -21.85 6.19 15.29
CA ILE A 434 -21.57 5.00 16.10
C ILE A 434 -22.57 4.86 17.26
N LYS A 435 -22.81 5.96 18.00
CA LYS A 435 -23.79 6.01 19.09
C LYS A 435 -25.22 5.75 18.58
N GLN A 436 -25.57 6.28 17.41
CA GLN A 436 -26.88 6.06 16.79
C GLN A 436 -27.08 4.62 16.32
N ILE A 437 -26.02 3.96 15.85
CA ILE A 437 -26.08 2.55 15.47
C ILE A 437 -26.37 1.68 16.69
N ALA A 438 -25.68 1.90 17.81
CA ALA A 438 -25.95 1.17 19.06
C ALA A 438 -27.40 1.33 19.53
N LYS A 439 -27.92 2.58 19.51
CA LYS A 439 -29.34 2.89 19.80
C LYS A 439 -30.28 2.12 18.88
N THR A 440 -30.03 2.17 17.58
CA THR A 440 -30.94 1.57 16.59
C THR A 440 -30.91 0.05 16.60
N GLN A 441 -29.76 -0.55 16.92
CA GLN A 441 -29.63 -1.99 17.13
C GLN A 441 -30.20 -2.46 18.48
N ASN A 442 -30.51 -1.52 19.38
CA ASN A 442 -30.89 -1.77 20.77
C ASN A 442 -29.98 -2.82 21.43
N SER A 443 -28.66 -2.66 21.25
CA SER A 443 -27.66 -3.65 21.64
C SER A 443 -26.43 -2.96 22.23
N THR A 444 -25.78 -3.61 23.20
CA THR A 444 -24.47 -3.18 23.69
C THR A 444 -23.40 -3.61 22.70
N LEU A 445 -22.65 -2.66 22.15
CA LEU A 445 -21.56 -2.94 21.22
C LEU A 445 -20.23 -2.98 21.98
N VAL A 446 -19.38 -3.96 21.70
CA VAL A 446 -18.05 -4.08 22.31
C VAL A 446 -17.00 -4.18 21.21
N GLN A 447 -16.22 -3.11 21.02
CA GLN A 447 -15.21 -3.02 19.97
C GLN A 447 -13.80 -3.16 20.54
N TYR A 448 -13.00 -4.04 19.94
CA TYR A 448 -11.64 -4.34 20.38
C TYR A 448 -10.59 -3.78 19.39
N SER A 449 -9.48 -3.24 19.92
CA SER A 449 -8.27 -2.91 19.15
C SER A 449 -7.02 -3.47 19.82
N ILE A 450 -6.27 -4.31 19.10
CA ILE A 450 -4.99 -4.86 19.53
C ILE A 450 -3.90 -3.83 19.21
N ILE A 451 -3.23 -3.35 20.25
CA ILE A 451 -2.14 -2.37 20.15
C ILE A 451 -0.82 -3.08 20.32
N SER A 452 0.10 -2.89 19.37
CA SER A 452 1.46 -3.42 19.44
C SER A 452 2.48 -2.30 19.65
N GLU A 453 3.56 -2.62 20.36
CA GLU A 453 4.67 -1.72 20.63
C GLU A 453 6.00 -2.44 20.45
N GLU A 454 7.07 -1.67 20.21
CA GLU A 454 8.41 -2.21 20.17
C GLU A 454 8.99 -2.26 21.59
N PHE A 455 9.45 -3.44 21.99
CA PHE A 455 10.11 -3.70 23.26
C PHE A 455 11.52 -4.20 23.05
N LYS A 456 12.42 -3.94 24.00
CA LYS A 456 13.73 -4.61 24.05
C LYS A 456 13.58 -5.94 24.79
N VAL A 457 13.60 -7.04 24.06
CA VAL A 457 13.54 -8.40 24.59
C VAL A 457 14.91 -9.05 24.40
N VAL A 458 15.61 -9.34 25.50
CA VAL A 458 17.00 -9.87 25.48
C VAL A 458 17.93 -8.96 24.64
N GLY A 459 17.83 -7.65 24.88
CA GLY A 459 18.67 -6.65 24.19
C GLY A 459 18.29 -6.35 22.74
N LYS A 460 17.37 -7.10 22.13
CA LYS A 460 16.93 -6.91 20.74
C LYS A 460 15.56 -6.25 20.66
N PRO A 461 15.33 -5.30 19.73
CA PRO A 461 14.01 -4.74 19.50
C PRO A 461 13.07 -5.81 18.92
N GLN A 462 11.88 -5.95 19.50
CA GLN A 462 10.81 -6.84 19.04
C GLN A 462 9.47 -6.14 19.17
N THR A 463 8.66 -6.18 18.11
CA THR A 463 7.26 -5.73 18.17
C THR A 463 6.41 -6.80 18.85
N LYS A 464 5.73 -6.45 19.95
CA LYS A 464 4.84 -7.34 20.70
C LYS A 464 3.52 -6.62 21.03
N GLU A 465 2.48 -7.40 21.27
CA GLU A 465 1.19 -6.89 21.74
C GLU A 465 1.36 -6.25 23.13
N SER A 466 0.96 -4.99 23.28
CA SER A 466 1.13 -4.20 24.50
C SER A 466 -0.20 -4.10 25.27
N GLU A 467 -1.23 -3.58 24.62
CA GLU A 467 -2.52 -3.30 25.24
C GLU A 467 -3.66 -3.75 24.32
N LEU A 468 -4.79 -4.13 24.93
CA LEU A 468 -6.07 -4.30 24.26
C LEU A 468 -6.95 -3.10 24.61
N TYR A 469 -7.35 -2.33 23.61
CA TYR A 469 -8.30 -1.24 23.76
C TYR A 469 -9.72 -1.76 23.57
N ILE A 470 -10.61 -1.42 24.50
CA ILE A 470 -11.97 -1.93 24.55
C ILE A 470 -12.93 -0.75 24.70
N TRP A 471 -13.83 -0.58 23.73
CA TRP A 471 -14.92 0.38 23.82
C TRP A 471 -16.23 -0.36 23.99
N VAL A 472 -17.01 0.02 25.00
CA VAL A 472 -18.37 -0.45 25.23
C VAL A 472 -19.33 0.68 24.91
N ILE A 473 -20.21 0.47 23.93
CA ILE A 473 -21.24 1.43 23.52
C ILE A 473 -22.60 0.85 23.91
N LYS A 474 -23.24 1.45 24.91
CA LYS A 474 -24.55 1.00 25.39
C LYS A 474 -25.66 1.39 24.40
N PRO A 475 -26.85 0.74 24.46
CA PRO A 475 -28.03 1.15 23.68
C PRO A 475 -28.47 2.59 23.92
N THR A 476 -28.05 3.22 25.02
CA THR A 476 -28.28 4.64 25.31
C THR A 476 -27.41 5.59 24.47
N GLY A 477 -26.36 5.08 23.82
CA GLY A 477 -25.30 5.84 23.17
C GLY A 477 -24.19 6.29 24.11
N GLU A 478 -24.20 5.87 25.39
CA GLU A 478 -23.07 6.04 26.30
C GLU A 478 -21.88 5.21 25.80
N VAL A 479 -20.70 5.83 25.72
CA VAL A 479 -19.45 5.17 25.31
C VAL A 479 -18.51 5.15 26.50
N THR A 480 -18.02 3.97 26.86
CA THR A 480 -17.02 3.79 27.90
C THR A 480 -15.79 3.11 27.32
N PHE A 481 -14.61 3.62 27.65
CA PHE A 481 -13.32 3.06 27.25
C PHE A 481 -12.66 2.34 28.42
N ARG A 482 -12.06 1.18 28.12
CA ARG A 482 -11.25 0.36 29.03
C ARG A 482 -10.03 -0.16 28.27
N LYS A 483 -9.01 -0.57 29.04
CA LYS A 483 -7.82 -1.23 28.50
C LYS A 483 -7.49 -2.48 29.28
N ALA A 484 -6.96 -3.50 28.61
CA ALA A 484 -6.38 -4.69 29.22
C ALA A 484 -4.91 -4.82 28.85
N ASP A 485 -4.09 -5.28 29.78
CA ASP A 485 -2.65 -5.48 29.56
C ASP A 485 -2.39 -6.84 28.87
N LEU A 486 -1.77 -6.82 27.69
CA LEU A 486 -1.41 -8.02 26.94
C LEU A 486 0.05 -8.45 27.19
N LYS A 487 0.87 -7.61 27.81
CA LYS A 487 2.29 -7.89 28.07
C LYS A 487 2.55 -9.19 28.83
N PRO A 488 1.74 -9.58 29.85
CA PRO A 488 1.96 -10.83 30.57
C PRO A 488 1.99 -12.08 29.67
N LEU A 489 1.26 -12.09 28.55
CA LEU A 489 1.22 -13.24 27.63
C LEU A 489 2.61 -13.61 27.11
N TRP A 490 3.40 -12.63 26.67
CA TRP A 490 4.72 -12.88 26.11
C TRP A 490 5.85 -12.69 27.14
N GLN A 491 5.62 -11.92 28.22
CA GLN A 491 6.61 -11.72 29.28
C GLN A 491 6.68 -12.89 30.27
N LYS A 492 5.53 -13.49 30.61
CA LYS A 492 5.44 -14.53 31.64
C LYS A 492 5.10 -15.90 31.07
N GLU A 493 4.30 -15.94 30.01
CA GLU A 493 3.72 -17.19 29.52
C GLU A 493 4.27 -17.66 28.17
N ASN A 494 5.18 -16.88 27.57
CA ASN A 494 5.80 -17.17 26.27
C ASN A 494 4.77 -17.53 25.17
N THR A 495 3.66 -16.80 25.15
CA THR A 495 2.57 -16.94 24.18
C THR A 495 2.17 -15.59 23.58
N THR A 496 1.34 -15.61 22.55
CA THR A 496 0.69 -14.44 21.95
C THR A 496 -0.82 -14.57 22.10
N LEU A 497 -1.55 -13.47 21.93
CA LEU A 497 -3.02 -13.52 21.93
C LEU A 497 -3.53 -14.43 20.82
N GLU A 498 -2.95 -14.35 19.61
CA GLU A 498 -3.27 -15.24 18.50
C GLU A 498 -3.06 -16.72 18.86
N LYS A 499 -1.91 -17.06 19.44
CA LYS A 499 -1.62 -18.44 19.86
C LYS A 499 -2.57 -18.89 20.96
N LEU A 500 -2.92 -18.03 21.91
CA LEU A 500 -3.91 -18.32 22.95
C LEU A 500 -5.29 -18.60 22.34
N VAL A 501 -5.75 -17.79 21.37
CA VAL A 501 -7.02 -18.01 20.67
C VAL A 501 -7.00 -19.33 19.90
N ASN A 502 -5.97 -19.55 19.07
CA ASN A 502 -5.84 -20.77 18.26
C ASN A 502 -5.79 -22.03 19.14
N THR A 503 -5.01 -22.01 20.20
CA THR A 503 -4.89 -23.17 21.11
C THR A 503 -6.13 -23.36 21.99
N SER A 504 -6.91 -22.32 22.25
CA SER A 504 -8.24 -22.42 22.88
C SER A 504 -9.23 -23.13 21.97
N ARG A 505 -9.29 -22.73 20.69
CA ARG A 505 -10.17 -23.38 19.70
C ARG A 505 -9.82 -24.84 19.48
N ASN A 506 -8.53 -25.14 19.31
CA ASN A 506 -8.08 -26.51 19.13
C ASN A 506 -8.48 -27.40 20.33
N SER A 507 -8.49 -26.84 21.55
CA SER A 507 -8.87 -27.59 22.76
C SER A 507 -10.33 -28.04 22.82
N ILE A 508 -11.21 -27.48 21.99
CA ILE A 508 -12.61 -27.92 21.82
C ILE A 508 -12.80 -28.67 20.49
N GLY A 509 -11.72 -29.10 19.84
CA GLY A 509 -11.76 -29.80 18.57
C GLY A 509 -12.01 -28.91 17.35
N ALA A 510 -12.02 -27.58 17.50
CA ALA A 510 -12.12 -26.66 16.37
C ALA A 510 -10.74 -26.42 15.76
N ILE A 511 -10.42 -27.09 14.65
CA ILE A 511 -9.12 -26.91 13.95
C ILE A 511 -9.16 -25.69 13.02
N SER A 512 -8.10 -24.88 13.07
CA SER A 512 -7.68 -23.98 11.98
C SER A 512 -6.61 -24.71 11.16
N THR A 513 -6.94 -25.21 9.97
CA THR A 513 -5.93 -25.67 9.01
C THR A 513 -5.56 -24.50 8.10
N PRO A 514 -4.28 -24.13 7.97
CA PRO A 514 -3.88 -23.10 7.01
C PRO A 514 -4.14 -23.52 5.55
N PHE A 515 -4.19 -24.82 5.25
CA PHE A 515 -4.39 -25.34 3.89
C PHE A 515 -5.14 -26.70 3.88
N ARG A 516 -6.19 -26.77 3.05
CA ARG A 516 -7.07 -27.93 2.69
C ARG A 516 -8.20 -28.32 3.67
N GLY A 517 -9.43 -28.19 3.18
CA GLY A 517 -10.70 -28.53 3.82
C GLY A 517 -10.96 -30.04 3.95
N GLY A 518 -10.43 -30.62 5.02
CA GLY A 518 -10.88 -31.89 5.57
C GLY A 518 -10.76 -31.86 7.10
N ILE A 519 -11.88 -32.03 7.81
CA ILE A 519 -11.90 -32.10 9.27
C ILE A 519 -11.47 -33.52 9.66
N ILE A 520 -10.25 -33.69 10.15
CA ILE A 520 -9.81 -34.94 10.79
C ILE A 520 -9.48 -34.62 12.26
N PRO A 521 -10.30 -35.04 13.24
CA PRO A 521 -10.01 -34.86 14.65
C PRO A 521 -8.70 -35.59 14.99
N ARG A 522 -7.68 -34.87 15.47
CA ARG A 522 -6.39 -35.48 15.87
C ARG A 522 -5.99 -35.26 17.33
N GLU A 523 -6.70 -34.44 18.09
CA GLU A 523 -6.46 -34.31 19.54
C GLU A 523 -7.72 -34.67 20.33
N ASN A 524 -7.55 -35.49 21.36
CA ASN A 524 -8.59 -35.76 22.34
C ASN A 524 -8.77 -34.49 23.22
N PRO A 525 -9.95 -33.86 23.26
CA PRO A 525 -10.18 -32.62 24.02
C PRO A 525 -9.81 -32.78 25.50
N ASP A 526 -8.71 -32.16 25.92
CA ASP A 526 -8.38 -32.04 27.34
C ASP A 526 -9.26 -30.93 27.94
N LYS A 527 -10.38 -31.35 28.54
CA LYS A 527 -11.39 -30.45 29.14
C LYS A 527 -10.79 -29.49 30.16
N SER A 528 -9.77 -29.91 30.92
CA SER A 528 -9.13 -29.08 31.94
C SER A 528 -8.31 -27.96 31.29
N LYS A 529 -7.49 -28.31 30.28
CA LYS A 529 -6.73 -27.32 29.51
C LYS A 529 -7.65 -26.38 28.74
N ALA A 530 -8.74 -26.89 28.17
CA ALA A 530 -9.74 -26.07 27.49
C ALA A 530 -10.35 -25.03 28.43
N LYS A 531 -10.81 -25.48 29.60
CA LYS A 531 -11.35 -24.62 30.67
C LYS A 531 -10.37 -23.51 31.04
N GLN A 532 -9.12 -23.85 31.36
CA GLN A 532 -8.10 -22.86 31.77
C GLN A 532 -7.88 -21.79 30.70
N LYS A 533 -7.80 -22.17 29.42
CA LYS A 533 -7.60 -21.22 28.32
C LYS A 533 -8.81 -20.32 28.08
N PHE A 534 -10.04 -20.84 28.19
CA PHE A 534 -11.24 -20.01 28.08
C PHE A 534 -11.41 -19.06 29.25
N GLN A 535 -11.02 -19.47 30.46
CA GLN A 535 -10.97 -18.59 31.62
C GLN A 535 -9.93 -17.49 31.44
N GLN A 536 -8.78 -17.82 30.85
CA GLN A 536 -7.76 -16.83 30.52
C GLN A 536 -8.24 -15.81 29.47
N LEU A 537 -8.88 -16.28 28.39
CA LEU A 537 -9.49 -15.39 27.40
C LEU A 537 -10.62 -14.55 28.01
N HIS A 538 -11.46 -15.12 28.87
CA HIS A 538 -12.49 -14.37 29.61
C HIS A 538 -11.86 -13.25 30.46
N LYS A 539 -10.79 -13.56 31.18
CA LYS A 539 -10.04 -12.59 31.98
C LYS A 539 -9.48 -11.42 31.17
N LEU A 540 -9.02 -11.68 29.95
CA LEU A 540 -8.47 -10.62 29.09
C LEU A 540 -9.55 -9.81 28.37
N LEU A 541 -10.63 -10.47 27.93
CA LEU A 541 -11.61 -9.87 27.01
C LEU A 541 -12.86 -9.36 27.73
N ILE A 542 -13.31 -10.04 28.78
CA ILE A 542 -14.62 -9.82 29.41
C ILE A 542 -14.50 -9.18 30.79
N GLU A 543 -13.63 -9.67 31.67
CA GLU A 543 -13.47 -9.11 33.02
C GLU A 543 -13.26 -7.58 33.05
N PRO A 544 -12.46 -6.96 32.15
CA PRO A 544 -12.24 -5.51 32.15
C PRO A 544 -13.49 -4.67 31.86
N ILE A 545 -14.55 -5.28 31.35
CA ILE A 545 -15.80 -4.64 30.93
C ILE A 545 -17.04 -5.29 31.53
N ALA A 546 -16.90 -6.25 32.44
CA ALA A 546 -18.02 -7.04 32.95
C ALA A 546 -19.09 -6.18 33.64
N ASP A 547 -18.70 -5.07 34.26
CA ASP A 547 -19.58 -4.07 34.88
C ASP A 547 -20.42 -3.27 33.87
N LEU A 548 -19.98 -3.24 32.61
CA LEU A 548 -20.60 -2.48 31.53
C LEU A 548 -21.53 -3.34 30.64
N LEU A 549 -21.46 -4.66 30.78
CA LEU A 549 -22.29 -5.60 30.04
C LEU A 549 -23.73 -5.63 30.59
N PRO A 550 -24.72 -5.89 29.73
CA PRO A 550 -26.12 -5.93 30.13
C PRO A 550 -26.38 -6.99 31.20
N LYS A 551 -27.25 -6.69 32.17
CA LYS A 551 -27.56 -7.62 33.27
C LYS A 551 -28.69 -8.60 32.93
N GLN A 552 -29.52 -8.26 31.93
CA GLN A 552 -30.64 -9.10 31.51
C GLN A 552 -30.20 -10.02 30.37
N GLU A 553 -30.53 -11.31 30.46
CA GLU A 553 -30.12 -12.34 29.48
C GLU A 553 -30.65 -12.09 28.06
N THR A 554 -31.77 -11.38 27.96
CA THR A 554 -32.44 -11.01 26.70
C THR A 554 -31.80 -9.83 25.98
N GLU A 555 -30.97 -9.03 26.68
CA GLU A 555 -30.26 -7.90 26.09
C GLU A 555 -29.04 -8.39 25.29
N LYS A 556 -28.87 -7.83 24.10
CA LYS A 556 -27.89 -8.31 23.13
C LYS A 556 -26.53 -7.63 23.33
N VAL A 557 -25.47 -8.42 23.25
CA VAL A 557 -24.09 -7.95 23.15
C VAL A 557 -23.56 -8.30 21.77
N ILE A 558 -23.12 -7.28 21.02
CA ILE A 558 -22.48 -7.45 19.72
C ILE A 558 -21.00 -7.15 19.86
N PHE A 559 -20.16 -8.16 19.69
CA PHE A 559 -18.71 -7.99 19.66
C PHE A 559 -18.24 -7.56 18.27
N ILE A 560 -17.28 -6.65 18.22
CA ILE A 560 -16.58 -6.17 17.03
C ILE A 560 -15.09 -6.50 17.20
N PRO A 561 -14.67 -7.73 16.82
CA PRO A 561 -13.31 -8.21 17.02
C PRO A 561 -12.29 -7.58 16.05
N GLN A 562 -11.00 -7.72 16.36
CA GLN A 562 -9.90 -7.39 15.44
C GLN A 562 -8.91 -8.56 15.35
N GLY A 563 -8.43 -8.85 14.14
CA GLY A 563 -7.39 -9.86 13.91
C GLY A 563 -7.81 -11.25 14.43
N ALA A 564 -6.93 -11.89 15.21
CA ALA A 564 -7.19 -13.22 15.76
C ALA A 564 -8.45 -13.30 16.64
N LEU A 565 -8.95 -12.17 17.16
CA LEU A 565 -10.16 -12.15 18.00
C LEU A 565 -11.43 -12.56 17.24
N PHE A 566 -11.45 -12.51 15.91
CA PHE A 566 -12.54 -13.07 15.11
C PHE A 566 -12.76 -14.56 15.34
N LEU A 567 -11.69 -15.26 15.76
CA LEU A 567 -11.73 -16.69 16.02
C LEU A 567 -12.09 -16.99 17.48
N VAL A 568 -12.31 -16.00 18.35
CA VAL A 568 -12.69 -16.26 19.75
C VAL A 568 -14.11 -16.83 19.82
N PRO A 569 -14.32 -18.02 20.41
CA PRO A 569 -15.66 -18.53 20.65
C PRO A 569 -16.25 -17.84 21.89
N PHE A 570 -16.72 -16.59 21.76
CA PHE A 570 -17.20 -15.78 22.88
C PHE A 570 -18.23 -16.50 23.76
N ALA A 571 -19.11 -17.30 23.17
CA ALA A 571 -20.11 -18.11 23.88
C ALA A 571 -19.49 -19.14 24.84
N ALA A 572 -18.30 -19.67 24.52
CA ALA A 572 -17.60 -20.68 25.31
C ALA A 572 -16.64 -20.08 26.35
N LEU A 573 -16.48 -18.74 26.39
CA LEU A 573 -15.69 -18.10 27.43
C LEU A 573 -16.31 -18.35 28.80
N GLN A 574 -15.47 -18.67 29.78
CA GLN A 574 -15.92 -19.01 31.13
C GLN A 574 -15.35 -18.04 32.14
N ASN A 575 -16.15 -17.60 33.10
CA ASN A 575 -15.64 -16.84 34.24
C ASN A 575 -14.89 -17.74 35.24
N ALA A 576 -14.36 -17.15 36.32
CA ALA A 576 -13.69 -17.89 37.40
C ALA A 576 -14.56 -19.02 37.99
N ASP A 577 -15.88 -18.79 38.08
CA ASP A 577 -16.87 -19.77 38.57
C ASP A 577 -17.27 -20.83 37.54
N SER A 578 -16.59 -20.86 36.38
CA SER A 578 -16.86 -21.80 35.28
C SER A 578 -18.22 -21.63 34.58
N LYS A 579 -18.85 -20.46 34.74
CA LYS A 579 -20.08 -20.08 34.05
C LYS A 579 -19.77 -19.55 32.66
N TYR A 580 -20.47 -20.06 31.65
CA TYR A 580 -20.28 -19.65 30.26
C TYR A 580 -20.87 -18.25 30.03
N LEU A 581 -20.25 -17.47 29.16
CA LEU A 581 -20.71 -16.13 28.82
C LEU A 581 -22.12 -16.14 28.19
N ILE A 582 -22.41 -17.19 27.40
CA ILE A 582 -23.72 -17.37 26.76
C ILE A 582 -24.85 -17.64 27.77
N GLU A 583 -24.54 -18.08 29.00
CA GLU A 583 -25.55 -18.25 30.05
C GLU A 583 -26.12 -16.91 30.53
N LYS A 584 -25.42 -15.78 30.29
CA LYS A 584 -25.81 -14.46 30.82
C LYS A 584 -26.22 -13.46 29.75
N HIS A 585 -25.85 -13.70 28.49
CA HIS A 585 -26.00 -12.70 27.43
C HIS A 585 -26.35 -13.34 26.10
N THR A 586 -27.19 -12.67 25.32
CA THR A 586 -27.38 -13.01 23.91
C THR A 586 -26.23 -12.41 23.09
N LEU A 587 -25.40 -13.27 22.48
CA LEU A 587 -24.14 -12.86 21.84
C LEU A 587 -24.21 -12.86 20.31
N LEU A 588 -23.67 -11.82 19.70
CA LEU A 588 -23.47 -11.70 18.25
C LEU A 588 -22.06 -11.16 17.96
N THR A 589 -21.60 -11.35 16.73
CA THR A 589 -20.32 -10.79 16.24
C THR A 589 -20.54 -10.04 14.94
N SER A 590 -19.85 -8.92 14.75
CA SER A 590 -19.85 -8.15 13.50
C SER A 590 -18.43 -7.74 13.11
N PRO A 591 -18.07 -7.69 11.82
CA PRO A 591 -16.76 -7.22 11.39
C PRO A 591 -16.52 -5.72 11.62
N SER A 592 -17.58 -4.93 11.74
CA SER A 592 -17.50 -3.50 12.10
C SER A 592 -18.85 -3.00 12.61
N ILE A 593 -18.87 -1.83 13.26
CA ILE A 593 -20.10 -1.15 13.66
C ILE A 593 -20.86 -0.66 12.42
N GLN A 594 -20.17 -0.09 11.43
CA GLN A 594 -20.83 0.42 10.21
C GLN A 594 -21.61 -0.66 9.45
N VAL A 595 -21.10 -1.89 9.42
CA VAL A 595 -21.78 -3.03 8.79
C VAL A 595 -23.13 -3.35 9.42
N LEU A 596 -23.31 -3.11 10.73
CA LEU A 596 -24.59 -3.32 11.40
C LEU A 596 -25.68 -2.41 10.82
N ASP A 597 -25.33 -1.17 10.51
CA ASP A 597 -26.28 -0.22 9.91
C ASP A 597 -26.57 -0.56 8.44
N LEU A 598 -25.53 -0.90 7.67
CA LEU A 598 -25.67 -1.26 6.26
C LEU A 598 -26.54 -2.50 6.06
N THR A 599 -26.29 -3.56 6.83
CA THR A 599 -27.08 -4.79 6.76
C THR A 599 -28.53 -4.59 7.24
N ARG A 600 -28.75 -3.72 8.24
CA ARG A 600 -30.11 -3.31 8.64
C ARG A 600 -30.83 -2.58 7.50
N LYS A 601 -30.18 -1.59 6.89
CA LYS A 601 -30.74 -0.82 5.75
C LYS A 601 -31.06 -1.75 4.58
N GLN A 602 -30.19 -2.71 4.28
CA GLN A 602 -30.44 -3.74 3.27
C GLN A 602 -31.73 -4.50 3.56
N LYS A 603 -31.86 -5.03 4.79
CA LYS A 603 -33.04 -5.80 5.21
C LYS A 603 -34.33 -4.97 5.12
N GLN A 604 -34.26 -3.68 5.44
CA GLN A 604 -35.39 -2.75 5.29
C GLN A 604 -35.76 -2.52 3.82
N GLN A 605 -34.78 -2.47 2.91
CA GLN A 605 -34.99 -2.29 1.48
C GLN A 605 -35.54 -3.55 0.78
N THR A 606 -35.07 -4.75 1.15
CA THR A 606 -35.47 -6.01 0.50
C THR A 606 -36.82 -6.57 1.01
N GLY A 607 -37.31 -6.13 2.17
CA GLY A 607 -38.54 -6.65 2.77
C GLY A 607 -38.48 -8.15 3.10
N THR A 608 -39.62 -8.84 3.12
CA THR A 608 -39.75 -10.30 3.29
C THR A 608 -39.66 -11.10 1.97
N LYS A 609 -39.18 -10.49 0.88
CA LYS A 609 -39.02 -11.21 -0.39
C LYS A 609 -37.96 -12.32 -0.25
N PRO A 610 -38.19 -13.52 -0.81
CA PRO A 610 -37.19 -14.58 -0.80
C PRO A 610 -35.90 -14.07 -1.45
N ILE A 611 -34.76 -14.37 -0.82
CA ILE A 611 -33.45 -14.05 -1.39
C ILE A 611 -33.26 -14.94 -2.62
N GLU A 612 -33.34 -14.37 -3.83
CA GLU A 612 -32.95 -15.07 -5.05
C GLU A 612 -31.43 -15.32 -5.01
N GLY A 613 -30.97 -16.50 -5.45
CA GLY A 613 -29.60 -17.01 -5.20
C GLY A 613 -28.44 -16.16 -5.75
N LYS A 614 -28.69 -15.03 -6.41
CA LYS A 614 -27.66 -14.05 -6.81
C LYS A 614 -27.38 -12.97 -5.74
N ASP A 615 -28.27 -12.81 -4.75
CA ASP A 615 -28.17 -11.78 -3.69
C ASP A 615 -27.67 -12.33 -2.34
N THR A 616 -27.23 -13.59 -2.29
CA THR A 616 -26.82 -14.23 -1.03
C THR A 616 -25.34 -13.96 -0.72
N LEU A 617 -25.07 -13.21 0.36
CA LEU A 617 -23.73 -13.07 0.93
C LEU A 617 -23.56 -14.11 2.05
N ILE A 618 -22.85 -15.20 1.77
CA ILE A 618 -22.40 -16.13 2.82
C ILE A 618 -21.13 -15.53 3.43
N VAL A 619 -21.24 -15.06 4.68
CA VAL A 619 -20.10 -14.61 5.49
C VAL A 619 -19.81 -15.73 6.48
N GLY A 620 -18.70 -16.42 6.31
CA GLY A 620 -18.21 -17.48 7.19
C GLY A 620 -16.80 -17.17 7.66
#